data_AF-A0A931PZ84-F1
#
_entry.id   AF-A0A931PZ84-F1
#
_cell.length_a   1.000
_cell.length_b   1.000
_cell.length_c   1.000
_cell.angle_alpha   90.00
_cell.angle_beta   90.00
_cell.angle_gamma   90.00
#
_symmetry.space_group_name_H-M   'P 1'
#
loop_
_entity.id
_entity.type
_entity.pdbx_description
1 polymer ?
#
loop_
_entity_poly.entity_id
_entity_poly.type
_entity_poly.pdbx_seq_one_letter_code
_entity_poly.pdbx_strand_id
1 'polypeptide(L)'
;MPSIYELSPFDNYIVILKLNGKVLQDFLTLSAIKGGWPIAGGSYIIKDKKATEVTIGGQSIDENKIYNVATIDYIANGGDDANMLRTIPQVNKNIIMRDAIVNYLKKLTAGGKHIVDIPEKRVQYAE
;
A
#
# COMPACT_ATOMS: atom_id res chain seq x y z
N MET A 1 -5.53 -23.65 -2.78
CA MET A 1 -5.05 -22.72 -3.82
C MET A 1 -6.13 -21.90 -4.53
N PRO A 2 -7.43 -22.29 -4.66
CA PRO A 2 -8.42 -21.41 -5.32
C PRO A 2 -8.64 -20.05 -4.63
N SER A 3 -8.46 -19.96 -3.30
CA SER A 3 -8.73 -18.73 -2.53
C SER A 3 -7.87 -17.50 -2.89
N ILE A 4 -6.65 -17.68 -3.41
CA ILE A 4 -5.78 -16.53 -3.73
C ILE A 4 -6.13 -15.95 -5.12
N TYR A 5 -6.58 -16.80 -6.04
CA TYR A 5 -7.06 -16.34 -7.35
C TYR A 5 -8.38 -15.58 -7.22
N GLU A 6 -9.22 -15.94 -6.25
CA GLU A 6 -10.40 -15.16 -5.88
C GLU A 6 -10.04 -13.83 -5.20
N LEU A 7 -8.99 -13.83 -4.35
CA LEU A 7 -8.51 -12.63 -3.67
C LEU A 7 -7.85 -11.60 -4.61
N SER A 8 -7.05 -12.07 -5.57
CA SER A 8 -6.33 -11.24 -6.54
C SER A 8 -6.57 -11.78 -7.96
N PRO A 9 -7.74 -11.49 -8.54
CA PRO A 9 -8.15 -12.10 -9.81
C PRO A 9 -7.44 -11.50 -11.03
N PHE A 10 -6.89 -10.29 -10.89
CA PHE A 10 -6.24 -9.57 -11.98
C PHE A 10 -4.73 -9.77 -12.01
N ASP A 11 -4.15 -9.70 -13.22
CA ASP A 11 -2.70 -9.80 -13.45
C ASP A 11 -2.00 -8.45 -13.29
N ASN A 12 -2.26 -7.79 -12.16
CA ASN A 12 -1.63 -6.52 -11.85
C ASN A 12 -0.16 -6.71 -11.48
N TYR A 13 0.72 -5.91 -12.05
CA TYR A 13 2.15 -5.93 -11.75
C TYR A 13 2.49 -5.06 -10.54
N ILE A 14 3.41 -5.54 -9.71
CA ILE A 14 4.01 -4.72 -8.66
C ILE A 14 4.97 -3.70 -9.29
N VAL A 15 4.73 -2.44 -8.99
CA VAL A 15 5.53 -1.30 -9.42
C VAL A 15 6.04 -0.52 -8.22
N ILE A 16 7.18 0.16 -8.39
CA ILE A 16 7.73 1.08 -7.40
C ILE A 16 7.70 2.50 -7.93
N LEU A 17 7.12 3.41 -7.15
CA LEU A 17 7.11 4.84 -7.41
C LEU A 17 7.99 5.56 -6.39
N LYS A 18 8.60 6.67 -6.81
CA LYS A 18 9.28 7.61 -5.92
C LYS A 18 8.37 8.81 -5.69
N LEU A 19 7.73 8.86 -4.53
CA LEU A 19 6.80 9.94 -4.17
C LEU A 19 7.52 10.93 -3.25
N ASN A 20 7.35 12.24 -3.48
CA ASN A 20 7.65 13.18 -2.41
C ASN A 20 6.59 13.05 -1.30
N GLY A 21 6.89 13.55 -0.11
CA GLY A 21 5.98 13.42 1.03
C GLY A 21 4.62 14.07 0.80
N LYS A 22 4.56 15.16 0.02
CA LYS A 22 3.28 15.79 -0.35
C LYS A 22 2.38 14.86 -1.17
N VAL A 23 2.90 14.24 -2.23
CA VAL A 23 2.14 13.30 -3.05
C VAL A 23 1.78 12.04 -2.24
N LEU A 24 2.68 11.59 -1.35
CA LEU A 24 2.36 10.49 -0.44
C LEU A 24 1.23 10.86 0.53
N GLN A 25 1.23 12.07 1.09
CA GLN A 25 0.16 12.57 1.95
C GLN A 25 -1.18 12.64 1.20
N ASP A 26 -1.19 13.12 -0.04
CA ASP A 26 -2.38 13.15 -0.90
C ASP A 26 -2.89 11.73 -1.18
N PHE A 27 -1.97 10.79 -1.44
CA PHE A 27 -2.31 9.39 -1.69
C PHE A 27 -2.90 8.69 -0.45
N LEU A 28 -2.32 8.93 0.73
CA LEU A 28 -2.88 8.43 2.00
C LEU A 28 -4.21 9.10 2.35
N THR A 29 -4.40 10.37 1.95
CA THR A 29 -5.67 11.08 2.11
C THR A 29 -6.75 10.48 1.20
N LEU A 30 -6.43 10.12 -0.04
CA LEU A 30 -7.35 9.37 -0.91
C LEU A 30 -7.75 8.04 -0.26
N SER A 31 -6.78 7.31 0.27
CA SER A 31 -7.02 6.09 1.04
C SER A 31 -7.98 6.33 2.22
N ALA A 32 -7.77 7.40 2.99
CA ALA A 32 -8.64 7.79 4.11
C ALA A 32 -10.08 8.13 3.66
N ILE A 33 -10.25 8.83 2.54
CA ILE A 33 -11.56 9.14 1.94
C ILE A 33 -12.35 7.86 1.64
N LYS A 34 -11.65 6.80 1.21
CA LYS A 34 -12.21 5.49 0.85
C LYS A 34 -12.34 4.52 2.03
N GLY A 35 -12.17 5.00 3.26
CA GLY A 35 -12.31 4.19 4.49
C GLY A 35 -11.04 3.47 4.94
N GLY A 36 -9.91 3.74 4.28
CA GLY A 36 -8.60 3.21 4.65
C GLY A 36 -8.20 1.95 3.90
N TRP A 37 -7.19 2.07 3.05
CA TRP A 37 -6.53 0.95 2.40
C TRP A 37 -5.46 0.32 3.29
N PRO A 38 -5.22 -1.00 3.15
CA PRO A 38 -4.11 -1.65 3.83
C PRO A 38 -2.77 -1.05 3.42
N ILE A 39 -1.93 -0.72 4.40
CA ILE A 39 -0.56 -0.23 4.18
C ILE A 39 0.46 -1.04 4.98
N ALA A 40 1.72 -0.91 4.61
CA ALA A 40 2.87 -1.42 5.35
C ALA A 40 3.98 -0.35 5.41
N GLY A 41 4.82 -0.41 6.44
CA GLY A 41 5.92 0.53 6.62
C GLY A 41 5.53 1.90 7.18
N GLY A 42 4.27 2.08 7.58
CA GLY A 42 3.76 3.31 8.18
C GLY A 42 2.40 3.13 8.85
N SER A 43 1.88 4.21 9.43
CA SER A 43 0.54 4.29 10.00
C SER A 43 -0.08 5.68 9.82
N TYR A 44 -1.40 5.76 9.91
CA TYR A 44 -2.14 7.04 9.98
C TYR A 44 -3.51 6.88 10.62
N ILE A 45 -4.08 8.01 11.06
CA ILE A 45 -5.43 8.13 11.62
C ILE A 45 -6.34 8.81 10.60
N ILE A 46 -7.51 8.24 10.35
CA ILE A 46 -8.59 8.81 9.55
C ILE A 46 -9.39 9.75 10.44
N LYS A 47 -9.33 11.05 10.13
CA LYS A 47 -10.13 12.10 10.76
C LYS A 47 -10.69 13.03 9.70
N ASP A 48 -12.00 13.24 9.68
CA ASP A 48 -12.69 14.10 8.72
C ASP A 48 -12.32 13.81 7.25
N LYS A 49 -12.25 12.51 6.90
CA LYS A 49 -11.83 12.01 5.58
C LYS A 49 -10.39 12.42 5.18
N LYS A 50 -9.52 12.67 6.14
CA LYS A 50 -8.09 12.94 5.92
C LYS A 50 -7.21 11.94 6.62
N ALA A 51 -6.03 11.69 6.06
CA ALA A 51 -4.97 10.99 6.76
C ALA A 51 -4.23 11.98 7.67
N THR A 52 -4.33 11.76 8.97
CA THR A 52 -3.71 12.56 10.03
C THR A 52 -2.72 11.70 10.80
N GLU A 53 -1.81 12.33 11.55
CA GLU A 53 -0.77 11.63 12.33
C GLU A 53 0.00 10.59 11.51
N VAL A 54 0.29 10.94 10.24
CA VAL A 54 0.96 10.04 9.31
C VAL A 54 2.39 9.81 9.76
N THR A 55 2.75 8.53 9.96
CA THR A 55 4.13 8.11 10.20
C THR A 55 4.58 7.12 9.14
N ILE A 56 5.84 7.24 8.72
CA ILE A 56 6.52 6.33 7.79
C ILE A 56 7.83 5.90 8.45
N GLY A 57 8.00 4.60 8.68
CA GLY A 57 9.17 4.06 9.40
C GLY A 57 9.31 4.58 10.84
N GLY A 58 8.18 4.90 11.49
CA GLY A 58 8.14 5.45 12.85
C GLY A 58 8.46 6.94 12.96
N GLN A 59 8.65 7.64 11.84
CA GLN A 59 8.87 9.08 11.80
C GLN A 59 7.67 9.78 11.16
N SER A 60 7.31 10.98 11.63
CA SER A 60 6.30 11.80 10.95
C SER A 60 6.67 12.00 9.48
N ILE A 61 5.66 12.04 8.62
CA ILE A 61 5.86 12.31 7.20
C ILE A 61 6.53 13.68 7.01
N ASP A 62 7.51 13.72 6.11
CA ASP A 62 8.21 14.93 5.69
C ASP A 62 7.86 15.21 4.23
N GLU A 63 7.18 16.32 3.99
CA GLU A 63 6.69 16.70 2.65
C GLU A 63 7.79 16.79 1.59
N ASN A 64 9.03 17.07 2.00
CA ASN A 64 10.17 17.27 1.11
C ASN A 64 10.99 15.98 0.88
N LYS A 65 10.75 14.93 1.67
CA LYS A 65 11.46 13.66 1.55
C LYS A 65 10.90 12.80 0.42
N ILE A 66 11.76 12.02 -0.22
CA ILE A 66 11.35 11.02 -1.22
C ILE A 66 11.16 9.66 -0.55
N TYR A 67 10.02 9.05 -0.82
CA TYR A 67 9.61 7.73 -0.34
C TYR A 67 9.48 6.77 -1.52
N ASN A 68 10.07 5.58 -1.38
CA ASN A 68 9.84 4.49 -2.32
C ASN A 68 8.57 3.76 -1.91
N VAL A 69 7.56 3.79 -2.76
CA VAL A 69 6.25 3.17 -2.51
C VAL A 69 6.06 2.03 -3.49
N ALA A 70 5.83 0.83 -2.96
CA ALA A 70 5.40 -0.31 -3.75
C ALA A 70 3.88 -0.35 -3.81
N THR A 71 3.32 -0.47 -5.00
CA THR A 71 1.88 -0.63 -5.25
C THR A 71 1.68 -1.46 -6.52
N ILE A 72 0.44 -1.60 -6.99
CA ILE A 72 0.13 -2.22 -8.27
C ILE A 72 -0.01 -1.19 -9.39
N ASP A 73 0.33 -1.60 -10.61
CA ASP A 73 0.24 -0.80 -11.83
C ASP A 73 -1.16 -0.20 -12.08
N TYR A 74 -2.24 -0.92 -11.76
CA TYR A 74 -3.61 -0.38 -11.84
C TYR A 74 -3.76 0.92 -11.03
N ILE A 75 -3.31 0.93 -9.77
CA ILE A 75 -3.38 2.12 -8.90
C ILE A 75 -2.37 3.18 -9.36
N ALA A 76 -1.15 2.79 -9.72
CA ALA A 76 -0.13 3.71 -10.20
C ALA A 76 -0.57 4.48 -11.46
N ASN A 77 -1.36 3.85 -12.32
CA ASN A 77 -1.89 4.45 -13.55
C ASN A 77 -3.16 5.29 -13.33
N GLY A 78 -3.57 5.52 -12.08
CA GLY A 78 -4.72 6.36 -11.74
C GLY A 78 -6.01 5.60 -11.46
N GLY A 79 -5.96 4.26 -11.38
CA GLY A 79 -7.09 3.44 -10.95
C GLY A 79 -7.60 3.84 -9.56
N ASP A 80 -8.90 3.66 -9.35
CA ASP A 80 -9.58 4.02 -8.09
C ASP A 80 -9.32 5.46 -7.64
N ASP A 81 -9.36 6.40 -8.60
CA ASP A 81 -9.15 7.84 -8.42
C ASP A 81 -7.73 8.28 -8.02
N ALA A 82 -6.73 7.39 -8.11
CA ALA A 82 -5.33 7.67 -7.77
C ALA A 82 -4.57 8.51 -8.83
N ASN A 83 -5.25 9.47 -9.45
CA ASN A 83 -4.73 10.26 -10.58
C ASN A 83 -3.44 11.02 -10.27
N MET A 84 -3.19 11.36 -8.99
CA MET A 84 -1.95 12.00 -8.55
C MET A 84 -0.69 11.17 -8.83
N LEU A 85 -0.83 9.86 -9.04
CA LEU A 85 0.30 8.96 -9.30
C LEU A 85 0.65 8.82 -10.79
N ARG A 86 -0.30 9.14 -11.70
CA ARG A 86 -0.23 8.77 -13.12
C ARG A 86 0.98 9.37 -13.86
N THR A 87 1.45 10.54 -13.43
CA THR A 87 2.60 11.23 -14.04
C THR A 87 3.93 10.84 -13.40
N ILE A 88 3.91 10.06 -12.31
CA ILE A 88 5.12 9.66 -11.60
C ILE A 88 5.76 8.47 -12.32
N PRO A 89 7.07 8.54 -12.65
CA PRO A 89 7.78 7.41 -13.24
C PRO A 89 7.70 6.17 -12.34
N GLN A 90 7.33 5.05 -12.94
CA GLN A 90 7.23 3.76 -12.26
C GLN A 90 8.35 2.81 -12.69
N VAL A 91 8.85 2.03 -11.74
CA VAL A 91 9.75 0.90 -12.01
C VAL A 91 8.95 -0.39 -11.88
N ASN A 92 8.62 -1.01 -13.00
CA ASN A 92 7.96 -2.32 -13.01
C ASN A 92 8.96 -3.42 -12.61
N LYS A 93 8.56 -4.27 -11.67
CA LYS A 93 9.37 -5.41 -11.21
C LYS A 93 9.12 -6.70 -11.99
N ASN A 94 8.18 -6.68 -12.95
CA ASN A 94 7.71 -7.84 -13.70
C ASN A 94 7.27 -8.99 -12.77
N ILE A 95 6.68 -8.63 -11.63
CA ILE A 95 6.13 -9.56 -10.64
C ILE A 95 4.64 -9.31 -10.56
N ILE A 96 3.83 -10.33 -10.85
CA ILE A 96 2.38 -10.28 -10.67
C ILE A 96 2.08 -10.31 -9.16
N MET A 97 1.19 -9.42 -8.70
CA MET A 97 0.83 -9.29 -7.27
C MET A 97 0.36 -10.61 -6.67
N ARG A 98 -0.50 -11.34 -7.39
CA ARG A 98 -0.96 -12.68 -7.00
C ARG A 98 0.20 -13.64 -6.74
N ASP A 99 1.16 -13.69 -7.66
CA ASP A 99 2.32 -14.58 -7.53
C ASP A 99 3.23 -14.15 -6.37
N ALA A 100 3.36 -12.84 -6.11
CA ALA A 100 4.06 -12.34 -4.94
C ALA A 100 3.43 -12.82 -3.64
N ILE A 101 2.09 -12.77 -3.53
CA ILE A 101 1.35 -13.28 -2.36
C ILE A 101 1.60 -14.79 -2.21
N VAL A 102 1.42 -15.57 -3.28
CA VAL A 102 1.64 -17.03 -3.26
C VAL A 102 3.07 -17.36 -2.81
N ASN A 103 4.06 -16.68 -3.38
CA ASN A 103 5.47 -16.91 -3.05
C ASN A 103 5.81 -16.50 -1.62
N TYR A 104 5.25 -15.40 -1.12
CA TYR A 104 5.41 -14.99 0.27
C TYR A 104 4.84 -16.04 1.23
N LEU A 105 3.62 -16.52 0.98
CA LEU A 105 2.97 -17.54 1.81
C LEU A 105 3.73 -18.86 1.78
N LYS A 106 4.20 -19.33 0.62
CA LYS A 106 5.05 -20.51 0.50
C LYS A 106 6.32 -20.39 1.33
N LYS A 107 7.00 -19.23 1.29
CA LYS A 107 8.20 -18.98 2.08
C LYS A 107 7.90 -18.94 3.59
N LEU A 108 6.78 -18.34 3.97
CA LEU A 108 6.37 -18.23 5.37
C LEU A 108 6.10 -19.62 5.97
N THR A 109 5.31 -20.45 5.28
CA THR A 109 4.93 -21.79 5.76
C THR A 109 6.07 -22.80 5.68
N ALA A 110 6.98 -22.69 4.70
CA ALA A 110 8.19 -23.51 4.65
C ALA A 110 9.10 -23.27 5.87
N GLY A 111 9.04 -22.07 6.47
CA GLY A 111 9.73 -21.74 7.72
C GLY A 111 8.98 -22.16 8.99
N GLY A 112 7.91 -22.95 8.89
CA GLY A 112 7.08 -23.38 10.02
C GLY A 112 6.25 -22.27 10.66
N LYS A 113 6.17 -21.09 10.03
CA LYS A 113 5.38 -19.95 10.53
C LYS A 113 3.96 -20.04 9.99
N HIS A 114 3.00 -19.78 10.88
CA HIS A 114 1.59 -19.66 10.53
C HIS A 114 1.23 -18.21 10.25
N ILE A 115 0.20 -17.99 9.41
CA ILE A 115 -0.40 -16.68 9.26
C ILE A 115 -1.08 -16.35 10.59
N VAL A 116 -0.66 -15.24 11.20
CA VAL A 116 -1.25 -14.73 12.44
C VAL A 116 -2.02 -13.47 12.12
N ASP A 117 -3.25 -13.38 12.63
CA ASP A 117 -4.07 -12.18 12.55
C ASP A 117 -3.79 -11.32 13.79
N ILE A 118 -2.74 -10.51 13.71
CA ILE A 118 -2.39 -9.54 14.76
C ILE A 118 -2.71 -8.15 14.22
N PRO A 119 -3.76 -7.47 14.70
CA PRO A 119 -4.08 -6.12 14.29
C PRO A 119 -2.95 -5.16 14.68
N GLU A 120 -2.14 -4.76 13.70
CA GLU A 120 -1.05 -3.80 13.90
C GLU A 120 -1.52 -2.34 13.94
N LYS A 121 -2.84 -2.10 13.83
CA LYS A 121 -3.45 -0.77 13.95
C LYS A 121 -2.81 0.30 13.05
N ARG A 122 -2.37 -0.11 11.85
CA ARG A 122 -1.69 0.78 10.89
C ARG A 122 -2.64 1.85 10.32
N VAL A 123 -3.92 1.54 10.19
CA VAL A 123 -4.95 2.50 9.78
C VAL A 123 -6.07 2.44 10.81
N GLN A 124 -6.42 3.59 11.38
CA GLN A 124 -7.41 3.71 12.46
C GLN A 124 -8.31 4.90 12.21
N TYR A 125 -9.54 4.88 12.73
CA TYR A 125 -10.36 6.09 12.83
C TYR A 125 -9.97 6.84 14.10
N ALA A 126 -10.08 8.17 14.07
CA ALA A 126 -10.04 8.95 15.30
C ALA A 126 -11.21 8.53 16.21
N GLU A 127 -10.94 8.45 17.51
CA GLU A 127 -11.98 8.23 18.54
C GLU A 127 -12.96 9.41 18.63
#